data_AF-R6J0P4-F1
#
_entry.id   AF-R6J0P4-F1
#
_cell.length_a   1.000
_cell.length_b   1.000
_cell.length_c   1.000
_cell.angle_alpha   90.00
_cell.angle_beta   90.00
_cell.angle_gamma   90.00
#
_symmetry.space_group_name_H-M   'P 1'
#
loop_
_entity.id
_entity.type
_entity.pdbx_description
1 polymer ?
#
loop_
_entity_poly.entity_id
_entity_poly.type
_entity_poly.pdbx_seq_one_letter_code
_entity_poly.pdbx_strand_id
1 'polypeptide(L)'
;MDWNRVRREYVSGSKSLRTLADEYSCSQSTLRKRAANEKWTEQRNDYRAKVEQKYMDMSVEQEVKRVERLHRLADDLMDKLDQAIKELNEMCSVEHQDGEYKVVRVPGVAVDRAGAKQISSSLKDVKDLLNVRDDVASGAPEVQVVLSDEVKKYAK
;
A
#
# COMPACT_ATOMS: atom_id res chain seq x y z
N MET A 1 7.82 -37.56 -25.06
CA MET A 1 7.68 -36.88 -23.75
C MET A 1 8.26 -35.47 -23.85
N ASP A 2 7.49 -34.46 -23.50
CA ASP A 2 7.94 -33.05 -23.53
C ASP A 2 8.59 -32.67 -22.19
N TRP A 3 9.91 -32.68 -22.17
CA TRP A 3 10.70 -32.37 -20.97
C TRP A 3 10.61 -30.90 -20.55
N ASN A 4 10.40 -29.98 -21.50
CA ASN A 4 10.27 -28.55 -21.19
C ASN A 4 8.97 -28.28 -20.43
N ARG A 5 7.88 -28.97 -20.81
CA ARG A 5 6.62 -28.89 -20.09
C ARG A 5 6.74 -29.42 -18.66
N VAL A 6 7.34 -30.60 -18.47
CA VAL A 6 7.58 -31.19 -17.14
C VAL A 6 8.44 -30.27 -16.28
N ARG A 7 9.50 -29.68 -16.86
CA ARG A 7 10.34 -28.70 -16.17
C ARG A 7 9.53 -27.50 -15.70
N ARG A 8 8.71 -26.91 -16.58
CA ARG A 8 7.87 -25.76 -16.21
C ARG A 8 6.92 -26.10 -15.07
N GLU A 9 6.18 -27.20 -15.18
CA GLU A 9 5.24 -27.63 -14.13
C GLU A 9 5.94 -27.94 -12.81
N TYR A 10 7.15 -28.49 -12.84
CA TYR A 10 7.97 -28.62 -11.64
C TYR A 10 8.41 -27.25 -11.11
N VAL A 11 9.06 -26.42 -11.92
CA VAL A 11 9.67 -25.16 -11.47
C VAL A 11 8.63 -24.17 -10.95
N SER A 12 7.50 -24.01 -11.63
CA SER A 12 6.47 -23.04 -11.25
C SER A 12 5.39 -23.60 -10.32
N GLY A 13 5.37 -24.91 -10.07
CA GLY A 13 4.30 -25.58 -9.32
C GLY A 13 4.74 -26.21 -8.01
N SER A 14 3.79 -26.86 -7.33
CA SER A 14 4.00 -27.59 -6.07
C SER A 14 4.25 -29.09 -6.26
N LYS A 15 4.03 -29.63 -7.47
CA LYS A 15 4.12 -31.07 -7.74
C LYS A 15 5.51 -31.63 -7.48
N SER A 16 5.58 -32.83 -6.91
CA SER A 16 6.86 -33.53 -6.73
C SER A 16 7.35 -34.15 -8.04
N LEU A 17 8.66 -34.41 -8.15
CA LEU A 17 9.18 -35.21 -9.28
C LEU A 17 8.49 -36.58 -9.33
N ARG A 18 8.08 -37.15 -8.19
CA ARG A 18 7.34 -38.40 -8.16
C ARG A 18 6.01 -38.30 -8.89
N THR A 19 5.20 -37.34 -8.46
CA THR A 19 3.90 -37.05 -9.07
C THR A 19 4.02 -36.80 -10.57
N LEU A 20 5.04 -36.03 -11.00
CA LEU A 20 5.26 -35.75 -12.42
C LEU A 20 5.71 -36.99 -13.21
N ALA A 21 6.55 -37.86 -12.65
CA ALA A 21 6.92 -39.09 -13.35
C ALA A 21 5.72 -40.04 -13.51
N ASP A 22 4.81 -40.09 -12.52
CA ASP A 22 3.59 -40.90 -12.60
C ASP A 22 2.64 -40.31 -13.67
N GLU A 23 2.37 -39.00 -13.65
CA GLU A 23 1.51 -38.31 -14.63
C GLU A 23 2.01 -38.44 -16.07
N TYR A 24 3.32 -38.34 -16.28
CA TYR A 24 3.92 -38.42 -17.60
C TYR A 24 4.37 -39.83 -17.97
N SER A 25 4.01 -40.84 -17.17
CA SER A 25 4.34 -42.26 -17.39
C SER A 25 5.82 -42.49 -17.68
N CYS A 26 6.71 -41.86 -16.91
CA CYS A 26 8.15 -41.95 -17.08
C CYS A 26 8.85 -42.53 -15.85
N SER A 27 10.02 -43.13 -16.07
CA SER A 27 10.80 -43.66 -14.96
C SER A 27 11.24 -42.53 -14.02
N GLN A 28 10.92 -42.72 -12.74
CA GLN A 28 11.37 -41.86 -11.63
C GLN A 28 12.88 -41.62 -11.65
N SER A 29 13.67 -42.65 -11.94
CA SER A 29 15.13 -42.54 -11.98
C SER A 29 15.61 -41.67 -13.15
N THR A 30 14.98 -41.79 -14.32
CA THR A 30 15.26 -40.97 -15.50
C THR A 30 14.92 -39.50 -15.24
N LEU A 31 13.75 -39.24 -14.67
CA LEU A 31 13.32 -37.87 -14.35
C LEU A 31 14.22 -37.23 -13.30
N ARG A 32 14.60 -37.96 -12.23
CA ARG A 32 15.52 -37.47 -11.21
C ARG A 32 16.90 -37.13 -11.76
N LYS A 33 17.50 -38.02 -12.56
CA LYS A 33 18.80 -37.77 -13.20
C LYS A 33 18.75 -36.51 -14.06
N ARG A 34 17.68 -36.36 -14.84
CA ARG A 34 17.51 -35.18 -15.69
C ARG A 34 17.31 -33.90 -14.89
N ALA A 35 16.42 -33.92 -13.89
CA ALA A 35 16.18 -32.79 -13.01
C ALA A 35 17.45 -32.34 -12.25
N ALA A 36 18.30 -33.29 -11.87
CA ALA A 36 19.60 -33.00 -11.28
C ALA A 36 20.57 -32.36 -12.29
N ASN A 37 20.72 -32.95 -13.47
CA ASN A 37 21.61 -32.43 -14.52
C ASN A 37 21.21 -31.02 -14.99
N GLU A 38 19.91 -30.75 -15.05
CA GLU A 38 19.37 -29.45 -15.44
C GLU A 38 19.10 -28.52 -14.24
N LYS A 39 19.47 -28.91 -13.01
CA LYS A 39 19.33 -28.08 -11.80
C LYS A 39 17.92 -27.55 -11.55
N TRP A 40 16.89 -28.38 -11.76
CA TRP A 40 15.50 -27.94 -11.66
C TRP A 40 15.11 -27.43 -10.27
N THR A 41 15.74 -27.94 -9.21
CA THR A 41 15.52 -27.45 -7.84
C THR A 41 16.01 -26.02 -7.65
N GLU A 42 17.18 -25.68 -8.20
CA GLU A 42 17.69 -24.30 -8.19
C GLU A 42 16.72 -23.38 -8.95
N GLN A 43 16.30 -23.78 -10.15
CA GLN A 43 15.32 -23.02 -10.94
C GLN A 43 13.99 -22.80 -10.18
N ARG A 44 13.51 -23.79 -9.43
CA ARG A 44 12.31 -23.67 -8.58
C ARG A 44 12.52 -22.66 -7.45
N ASN A 45 13.69 -22.67 -6.82
CA ASN A 45 14.01 -21.71 -5.76
C ASN A 45 14.09 -20.29 -6.33
N ASP A 46 14.75 -20.10 -7.46
CA ASP A 46 14.83 -18.81 -8.15
C ASP A 46 13.44 -18.29 -8.55
N TYR A 47 12.58 -19.19 -9.04
CA TYR A 47 11.20 -18.84 -9.37
C TYR A 47 10.43 -18.37 -8.13
N ARG A 48 10.54 -19.10 -7.01
CA ARG A 48 9.90 -18.71 -5.75
C ARG A 48 10.38 -17.37 -5.24
N ALA A 49 11.69 -17.12 -5.23
CA ALA A 49 12.26 -15.84 -4.83
C ALA A 49 11.77 -14.68 -5.71
N LYS A 50 11.68 -14.89 -7.03
CA LYS A 50 11.13 -13.88 -7.96
C LYS A 50 9.66 -13.60 -7.72
N VAL A 51 8.87 -14.64 -7.45
CA VAL A 51 7.44 -14.49 -7.16
C VAL A 51 7.25 -13.72 -5.85
N GLU A 52 7.99 -14.07 -4.79
CA GLU A 52 7.97 -13.39 -3.51
C GLU A 52 8.39 -11.91 -3.63
N GLN A 53 9.49 -11.63 -4.33
CA GLN A 53 9.92 -10.26 -4.59
C GLN A 53 8.83 -9.46 -5.32
N LYS A 54 8.21 -10.04 -6.35
CA LYS A 54 7.14 -9.37 -7.10
C LYS A 54 5.93 -9.06 -6.22
N TYR A 55 5.56 -9.94 -5.30
CA TYR A 55 4.49 -9.67 -4.33
C TYR A 55 4.86 -8.52 -3.40
N MET A 56 6.10 -8.50 -2.90
CA MET A 56 6.60 -7.40 -2.07
C MET A 56 6.56 -6.07 -2.82
N ASP A 57 7.06 -6.05 -4.06
CA ASP A 57 7.07 -4.84 -4.91
C ASP A 57 5.65 -4.34 -5.18
N MET A 58 4.70 -5.23 -5.47
CA MET A 58 3.29 -4.87 -5.64
C MET A 58 2.69 -4.27 -4.37
N SER A 59 3.04 -4.80 -3.19
CA SER A 59 2.59 -4.26 -1.91
C SER A 59 3.16 -2.87 -1.66
N VAL A 60 4.46 -2.67 -1.93
CA VAL A 60 5.12 -1.37 -1.81
C VAL A 60 4.49 -0.36 -2.76
N GLU A 61 4.23 -0.75 -4.02
CA GLU A 61 3.63 0.14 -5.02
C GLU A 61 2.20 0.57 -4.63
N GLN A 62 1.42 -0.32 -4.01
CA GLN A 62 0.10 0.03 -3.49
C GLN A 62 0.19 1.05 -2.35
N GLU A 63 1.13 0.88 -1.42
CA GLU A 63 1.34 1.82 -0.33
C GLU A 63 1.85 3.18 -0.83
N VAL A 64 2.76 3.20 -1.81
CA VAL A 64 3.21 4.45 -2.46
C VAL A 64 2.02 5.19 -3.07
N LYS A 65 1.16 4.51 -3.84
CA LYS A 65 -0.05 5.12 -4.43
C LYS A 65 -1.00 5.66 -3.36
N ARG A 66 -1.13 4.97 -2.23
CA ARG A 66 -1.95 5.42 -1.10
C ARG A 66 -1.39 6.70 -0.49
N VAL A 67 -0.07 6.75 -0.26
CA VAL A 67 0.62 7.92 0.29
C VAL A 67 0.56 9.12 -0.67
N GLU A 68 0.79 8.91 -1.96
CA GLU A 68 0.64 9.97 -2.98
C GLU A 68 -0.78 10.55 -3.02
N ARG A 69 -1.80 9.70 -2.89
CA ARG A 69 -3.19 10.17 -2.83
C ARG A 69 -3.45 10.97 -1.55
N LEU A 70 -2.89 10.55 -0.42
CA LEU A 70 -3.01 11.27 0.85
C LEU A 70 -2.37 12.66 0.75
N HIS A 71 -1.16 12.76 0.18
CA HIS A 71 -0.48 14.05 -0.01
C HIS A 71 -1.29 14.98 -0.91
N ARG A 72 -1.77 14.50 -2.05
CA ARG A 72 -2.63 15.29 -2.94
C ARG A 72 -3.88 15.84 -2.23
N LEU A 73 -4.55 15.00 -1.44
CA LEU A 73 -5.72 15.45 -0.67
C LEU A 73 -5.36 16.47 0.41
N ALA A 74 -4.17 16.36 1.01
CA ALA A 74 -3.68 17.34 1.97
C ALA A 74 -3.37 18.68 1.29
N ASP A 75 -2.73 18.66 0.11
CA ASP A 75 -2.46 19.85 -0.69
C ASP A 75 -3.78 20.55 -1.09
N ASP A 76 -4.74 19.79 -1.62
CA ASP A 76 -6.08 20.31 -1.97
C ASP A 76 -6.80 20.94 -0.76
N LEU A 77 -6.59 20.38 0.43
CA LEU A 77 -7.16 20.92 1.67
C LEU A 77 -6.45 22.20 2.10
N MET A 78 -5.11 22.24 2.00
CA MET A 78 -4.32 23.44 2.31
C MET A 78 -4.69 24.60 1.39
N ASP A 79 -4.83 24.35 0.09
CA ASP A 79 -5.25 25.37 -0.88
C ASP A 79 -6.64 25.95 -0.54
N LYS A 80 -7.58 25.09 -0.10
CA LYS A 80 -8.90 25.54 0.35
C LYS A 80 -8.85 26.35 1.63
N LEU A 81 -7.98 25.98 2.57
CA LEU A 81 -7.77 26.76 3.80
C LEU A 81 -7.16 28.12 3.47
N ASP A 82 -6.17 28.17 2.59
CA ASP A 82 -5.55 29.43 2.13
C ASP A 82 -6.58 30.34 1.46
N GLN A 83 -7.45 29.78 0.62
CA GLN A 83 -8.53 30.53 -0.02
C GLN A 83 -9.52 31.07 1.01
N ALA A 84 -9.95 30.24 1.97
CA ALA A 84 -10.85 30.67 3.05
C ALA A 84 -10.24 31.76 3.93
N ILE A 85 -8.93 31.71 4.20
CA ILE A 85 -8.20 32.74 4.95
C ILE A 85 -8.13 34.05 4.16
N LYS A 86 -7.86 34.01 2.85
CA LYS A 86 -7.86 35.19 1.98
C LYS A 86 -9.23 35.86 1.96
N GLU A 87 -10.29 35.09 1.74
CA GLU A 87 -11.67 35.58 1.78
C GLU A 87 -12.00 36.22 3.13
N LEU A 88 -11.55 35.64 4.24
CA LEU A 88 -11.74 36.22 5.58
C LEU A 88 -11.00 37.55 5.78
N ASN A 89 -9.77 37.65 5.27
CA ASN A 89 -8.94 38.86 5.38
C ASN A 89 -9.49 39.99 4.51
N GLU A 90 -9.93 39.71 3.29
CA GLU A 90 -10.58 40.71 2.41
C GLU A 90 -11.88 41.25 3.01
N MET A 91 -12.58 40.45 3.84
CA MET A 91 -13.74 40.90 4.61
C MET A 91 -13.40 41.79 5.83
N CYS A 92 -12.14 41.88 6.26
CA CYS A 92 -11.69 42.67 7.41
C CYS A 92 -10.63 43.70 7.01
N SER A 93 -11.02 44.95 6.72
CA SER A 93 -10.04 46.04 6.65
C SER A 93 -9.68 46.51 8.07
N VAL A 94 -8.38 46.57 8.37
CA VAL A 94 -7.86 47.20 9.60
C VAL A 94 -7.33 48.57 9.20
N GLU A 95 -8.01 49.63 9.64
CA GLU A 95 -7.53 50.99 9.44
C GLU A 95 -6.62 51.38 10.62
N HIS A 96 -5.48 51.97 10.29
CA HIS A 96 -4.50 52.43 11.27
C HIS A 96 -4.61 53.96 11.40
N GLN A 97 -5.18 54.44 12.51
CA GLN A 97 -5.13 55.84 12.91
C GLN A 97 -4.58 55.93 14.34
N ASP A 98 -3.59 56.80 14.54
CA ASP A 98 -3.04 57.18 15.85
C ASP A 98 -2.57 56.04 16.77
N GLY A 99 -1.90 55.02 16.21
CA GLY A 99 -1.17 54.01 17.00
C GLY A 99 -2.03 52.94 17.68
N GLU A 100 -3.35 52.93 17.45
CA GLU A 100 -4.26 51.87 17.88
C GLU A 100 -4.82 51.09 16.68
N TYR A 101 -4.72 49.76 16.73
CA TYR A 101 -5.34 48.88 15.73
C TYR A 101 -6.85 48.79 15.99
N LYS A 102 -7.66 49.38 15.12
CA LYS A 102 -9.12 49.27 15.20
C LYS A 102 -9.65 48.35 14.11
N VAL A 103 -10.19 47.20 14.52
CA VAL A 103 -10.87 46.27 13.60
C VAL A 103 -12.22 46.88 13.23
N VAL A 104 -12.36 47.35 11.99
CA VAL A 104 -13.63 47.92 11.49
C VAL A 104 -14.41 46.81 10.80
N ARG A 105 -15.54 46.39 11.39
CA ARG A 105 -16.51 45.53 10.69
C ARG A 105 -17.16 46.34 9.56
N VAL A 106 -16.96 45.92 8.32
CA VAL A 106 -17.71 46.46 7.18
C VAL A 106 -19.19 46.05 7.33
N PRO A 107 -20.13 46.99 7.50
CA PRO A 107 -21.55 46.64 7.58
C PRO A 107 -22.02 46.16 6.20
N GLY A 108 -22.40 44.88 6.11
CA GLY A 108 -22.98 44.30 4.89
C GLY A 108 -22.54 42.88 4.54
N VAL A 109 -21.51 42.32 5.19
CA VAL A 109 -21.03 40.98 4.87
C VAL A 109 -21.29 40.01 6.02
N ALA A 110 -22.09 38.97 5.75
CA ALA A 110 -22.43 37.93 6.71
C ALA A 110 -21.24 37.01 6.96
N VAL A 111 -20.88 36.79 8.23
CA VAL A 111 -19.88 35.78 8.59
C VAL A 111 -20.48 34.40 8.33
N ASP A 112 -19.94 33.67 7.35
CA ASP A 112 -20.33 32.29 7.10
C ASP A 112 -19.82 31.36 8.22
N ARG A 113 -20.59 31.33 9.30
CA ARG A 113 -20.38 30.43 10.44
C ARG A 113 -20.55 28.96 10.04
N ALA A 114 -21.23 28.66 8.94
CA ALA A 114 -21.37 27.29 8.44
C ALA A 114 -20.05 26.84 7.78
N GLY A 115 -19.44 27.68 6.94
CA GLY A 115 -18.12 27.45 6.35
C GLY A 115 -17.03 27.25 7.41
N ALA A 116 -16.96 28.13 8.42
CA ALA A 116 -16.00 27.98 9.52
C ALA A 116 -16.20 26.69 10.33
N LYS A 117 -17.45 26.25 10.53
CA LYS A 117 -17.76 24.97 11.17
C LYS A 117 -17.38 23.78 10.30
N GLN A 118 -17.60 23.84 8.99
CA GLN A 118 -17.19 22.79 8.05
C GLN A 118 -15.67 22.60 8.07
N ILE A 119 -14.90 23.69 8.05
CA ILE A 119 -13.45 23.64 8.18
C ILE A 119 -13.02 22.97 9.48
N SER A 120 -13.61 23.38 10.62
CA SER A 120 -13.32 22.76 11.91
C SER A 120 -13.67 21.27 11.96
N SER A 121 -14.76 20.83 11.31
CA SER A 121 -15.10 19.41 11.25
C SER A 121 -14.13 18.64 10.38
N SER A 122 -13.76 19.16 9.21
CA SER A 122 -12.79 18.49 8.32
C SER A 122 -11.41 18.37 8.96
N LEU A 123 -10.97 19.37 9.73
CA LEU A 123 -9.73 19.29 10.52
C LEU A 123 -9.80 18.21 11.62
N LYS A 124 -10.97 18.01 12.22
CA LYS A 124 -11.18 16.93 13.19
C LYS A 124 -11.11 15.56 12.52
N ASP A 125 -11.75 15.40 11.36
CA ASP A 125 -11.73 14.13 10.61
C ASP A 125 -10.30 13.76 10.16
N VAL A 126 -9.50 14.75 9.72
CA VAL A 126 -8.09 14.53 9.37
C VAL A 126 -7.26 14.12 10.59
N LYS A 127 -7.47 14.77 11.74
CA LYS A 127 -6.80 14.40 13.00
C LYS A 127 -7.15 12.96 13.41
N ASP A 128 -8.41 12.56 13.28
CA ASP A 128 -8.86 11.22 13.62
C ASP A 128 -8.24 10.18 12.66
N LEU A 129 -8.11 10.47 11.37
CA LEU A 129 -7.39 9.63 10.40
C LEU A 129 -5.89 9.48 10.71
N LEU A 130 -5.25 10.53 11.21
CA LEU A 130 -3.85 10.48 11.63
C LEU A 130 -3.67 9.62 12.89
N ASN A 131 -4.58 9.72 13.86
CA ASN A 131 -4.54 8.85 15.06
C ASN A 131 -4.76 7.37 14.73
N VAL A 132 -5.63 7.05 13.75
CA VAL A 132 -5.81 5.69 13.25
C VAL A 132 -4.52 5.12 12.63
N ARG A 133 -3.66 5.98 12.05
CA ARG A 133 -2.34 5.57 11.52
C ARG A 133 -1.36 5.19 12.64
N ASP A 134 -1.40 5.88 13.78
CA ASP A 134 -0.53 5.59 14.92
C ASP A 134 -0.94 4.29 15.67
N ASP A 135 -2.24 3.97 15.70
CA ASP A 135 -2.73 2.69 16.23
C ASP A 135 -2.33 1.51 15.34
N VAL A 136 -2.32 1.68 14.01
CA VAL A 136 -1.86 0.65 13.05
C VAL A 136 -0.33 0.52 13.04
N ALA A 137 0.42 1.60 13.33
CA ALA A 137 1.87 1.52 13.52
C ALA A 137 2.25 0.81 14.84
N SER A 138 1.39 0.90 15.87
CA SER A 138 1.55 0.19 17.16
C SER A 138 1.09 -1.26 17.11
N GLY A 139 0.23 -1.60 16.14
CA GLY A 139 -0.19 -2.95 15.80
C GLY A 139 0.15 -3.25 14.36
N ALA A 140 1.44 -3.36 14.01
CA ALA A 140 1.83 -3.97 12.75
C ALA A 140 1.05 -5.29 12.62
N PRO A 141 0.26 -5.51 11.55
CA PRO A 141 -0.30 -6.83 11.33
C PRO A 141 0.89 -7.76 11.20
N GLU A 142 1.10 -8.60 12.20
CA GLU A 142 1.89 -9.81 12.03
C GLU A 142 1.20 -10.54 10.88
N VAL A 143 1.75 -10.37 9.68
CA VAL A 143 1.31 -11.11 8.51
C VAL A 143 1.66 -12.55 8.85
N GLN A 144 0.72 -13.25 9.50
CA GLN A 144 0.75 -14.69 9.59
C GLN A 144 0.60 -15.17 8.15
N VAL A 145 1.76 -15.38 7.52
CA VAL A 145 1.84 -16.22 6.34
C VAL A 145 1.32 -17.57 6.79
N VAL A 146 0.03 -17.82 6.57
CA VAL A 146 -0.56 -19.14 6.74
C VAL A 146 0.04 -20.00 5.64
N LEU A 147 1.24 -20.51 5.91
CA LEU A 147 1.82 -21.61 5.18
C LEU A 147 0.79 -22.73 5.27
N SER A 148 0.23 -23.15 4.12
CA SER A 148 -0.65 -24.32 4.09
C SER A 148 0.08 -25.48 4.76
N ASP A 149 -0.68 -26.40 5.38
CA ASP A 149 -0.09 -27.48 6.16
C ASP A 149 0.86 -28.38 5.34
N GLU A 150 0.79 -28.33 4.01
CA GLU A 150 1.73 -28.96 3.09
C GLU A 150 3.12 -28.32 3.06
N VAL A 151 3.25 -27.02 3.33
CA VAL A 151 4.55 -26.33 3.34
C VAL A 151 5.28 -26.51 4.69
N LYS A 152 4.54 -26.62 5.80
CA LYS A 152 5.10 -26.88 7.14
C LYS A 152 5.79 -28.25 7.25
N LYS A 153 5.38 -29.24 6.45
CA LYS A 153 5.97 -30.59 6.44
C LYS A 153 7.45 -30.63 6.01
N TYR A 154 7.95 -29.58 5.36
CA TYR A 154 9.29 -29.53 4.79
C TYR A 154 10.23 -28.53 5.47
N ALA A 155 9.78 -27.81 6.49
CA ALA A 155 10.62 -26.97 7.33
C ALA A 155 11.17 -27.81 8.49
N LYS A 156 12.35 -28.39 8.29
CA LYS A 156 13.15 -29.04 9.33
C LYS A 156 14.61 -28.68 9.14
#